data_AF-A0AAW6KJQ6-F1
#
_entry.id   AF-A0AAW6KJQ6-F1
#
_cell.length_a   1.000
_cell.length_b   1.000
_cell.length_c   1.000
_cell.angle_alpha   90.00
_cell.angle_beta   90.00
_cell.angle_gamma   90.00
#
_symmetry.space_group_name_H-M   'P 1'
#
loop_
_entity.id
_entity.type
_entity.pdbx_description
1 polymer ?
#
loop_
_entity_poly.entity_id
_entity_poly.type
_entity_poly.pdbx_seq_one_letter_code
_entity_poly.pdbx_strand_id
1 'polypeptide(L)'
;ARTEGEETELCAYIEGQDQKTARTELGKRLPAYMMPSSFIEMRDWPVTPSGKLDRKALPAPDGAAERRAYTAPQTITEMKLAKLWEEVLK
;
A
#
# COMPACT_ATOMS: atom_id res chain seq x y z
N ALA A 1 12.58 6.05 5.22
CA ALA A 1 11.74 6.53 6.31
C ALA A 1 11.84 8.04 6.37
N ARG A 2 10.78 8.76 6.03
CA ARG A 2 10.64 10.19 6.34
C ARG A 2 9.76 10.20 7.58
N THR A 3 10.25 10.79 8.66
CA THR A 3 9.60 10.83 9.97
C THR A 3 9.27 12.27 10.28
N GLU A 4 7.99 12.64 10.22
CA GLU A 4 7.45 13.86 10.81
C GLU A 4 6.01 13.55 11.28
N GLY A 5 5.92 12.95 12.47
CA GLY A 5 4.65 12.58 13.10
C GLY A 5 3.95 11.39 12.42
N GLU A 6 3.26 10.56 13.19
CA GLU A 6 2.39 9.49 12.65
C GLU A 6 3.14 8.30 12.02
N GLU A 7 2.49 7.14 11.99
CA GLU A 7 3.08 5.80 11.84
C GLU A 7 4.05 5.68 10.66
N THR A 8 5.23 5.09 10.90
CA THR A 8 6.24 4.88 9.86
C THR A 8 5.84 3.69 8.99
N GLU A 9 5.13 3.98 7.91
CA GLU A 9 4.73 2.96 6.94
C GLU A 9 5.77 2.75 5.83
N LEU A 10 5.79 1.53 5.28
CA LEU A 10 6.63 1.17 4.16
C LEU A 10 5.91 1.47 2.85
N CYS A 11 6.52 2.29 2.00
CA CYS A 11 5.98 2.65 0.68
C CYS A 11 6.92 2.14 -0.43
N ALA A 12 6.33 1.53 -1.45
CA ALA A 12 7.03 1.10 -2.65
C ALA A 12 6.68 1.97 -3.85
N TYR A 13 7.69 2.42 -4.57
CA TYR A 13 7.56 3.09 -5.85
C TYR A 13 8.03 2.10 -6.91
N ILE A 14 7.19 1.82 -7.90
CA ILE A 14 7.43 0.78 -8.90
C ILE A 14 7.26 1.36 -10.31
N GLU A 15 7.98 0.79 -11.27
CA GLU A 15 7.90 1.16 -12.68
C GLU A 15 7.74 -0.12 -13.50
N GLY A 16 6.83 -0.10 -14.49
CA GLY A 16 6.63 -1.22 -15.41
C GLY A 16 6.00 -2.47 -14.80
N GLN A 17 5.47 -2.40 -13.57
CA GLN A 17 4.70 -3.47 -12.95
C GLN A 17 3.43 -2.94 -12.29
N ASP A 18 2.37 -3.73 -12.40
CA ASP A 18 1.13 -3.52 -11.65
C ASP A 18 1.30 -3.86 -10.16
N GLN A 19 0.59 -3.11 -9.30
CA GLN A 19 0.61 -3.24 -7.85
C GLN A 19 0.31 -4.68 -7.37
N LYS A 20 -0.65 -5.37 -7.99
CA LYS A 20 -1.05 -6.72 -7.55
C LYS A 20 0.06 -7.74 -7.80
N THR A 21 0.72 -7.62 -8.94
CA THR A 21 1.85 -8.48 -9.32
C THR A 21 3.03 -8.23 -8.40
N ALA A 22 3.41 -6.96 -8.20
CA ALA A 22 4.51 -6.58 -7.31
C ALA A 22 4.29 -7.09 -5.88
N ARG A 23 3.08 -6.90 -5.33
CA ARG A 23 2.74 -7.38 -3.98
C ARG A 23 2.82 -8.90 -3.85
N THR A 24 2.37 -9.63 -4.86
CA THR A 24 2.41 -11.10 -4.88
C THR A 24 3.84 -11.62 -4.90
N GLU A 25 4.70 -11.05 -5.74
CA GLU A 25 6.11 -11.46 -5.84
C GLU A 25 6.91 -11.10 -4.58
N LEU A 26 6.68 -9.92 -4.01
CA LEU A 26 7.32 -9.52 -2.76
C LEU A 26 6.87 -10.40 -1.60
N GLY A 27 5.60 -10.78 -1.52
CA GLY A 27 5.08 -11.64 -0.45
C GLY A 27 5.68 -13.05 -0.42
N LYS A 28 6.28 -13.52 -1.53
CA LYS A 28 7.02 -14.79 -1.57
C LYS A 28 8.41 -14.70 -0.94
N ARG A 29 8.97 -13.49 -0.81
CA ARG A 29 10.38 -13.26 -0.45
C ARG A 29 10.54 -12.44 0.82
N LEU A 30 9.58 -11.58 1.14
CA LEU A 30 9.62 -10.68 2.28
C LEU A 30 8.73 -11.19 3.41
N PRO A 31 9.17 -11.07 4.66
CA PRO A 31 8.30 -11.27 5.81
C PRO A 31 7.21 -10.19 5.85
N ALA A 32 6.09 -10.50 6.51
CA ALA A 32 4.90 -9.64 6.52
C ALA A 32 5.17 -8.20 6.99
N TYR A 33 6.06 -8.00 7.97
CA TYR A 33 6.40 -6.67 8.49
C TYR A 33 7.28 -5.83 7.56
N MET A 34 7.84 -6.42 6.50
CA MET A 34 8.57 -5.70 5.45
C MET A 34 7.71 -5.43 4.21
N MET A 35 6.44 -5.86 4.23
CA MET A 35 5.54 -5.62 3.12
C MET A 35 5.15 -4.14 3.07
N PRO A 36 5.33 -3.47 1.92
CA PRO A 36 4.82 -2.12 1.74
C PRO A 36 3.30 -2.07 1.90
N SER A 37 2.80 -1.06 2.61
CA SER A 37 1.38 -0.76 2.74
C SER A 37 0.84 -0.06 1.49
N SER A 38 1.69 0.71 0.80
CA SER A 38 1.35 1.45 -0.43
C SER A 38 2.29 1.10 -1.58
N PHE A 39 1.73 1.01 -2.78
CA PHE A 39 2.46 0.87 -4.04
C PHE A 39 2.05 2.02 -4.97
N ILE A 40 3.04 2.74 -5.50
CA ILE A 40 2.83 3.89 -6.37
C ILE A 40 3.54 3.60 -7.69
N GLU A 41 2.78 3.57 -8.78
CA GLU A 41 3.35 3.42 -10.13
C GLU A 41 3.93 4.77 -10.59
N MET A 42 5.21 4.75 -10.94
CA MET A 42 5.95 5.91 -11.41
C MET A 42 6.14 5.80 -12.92
N ARG A 43 5.90 6.90 -13.64
CA ARG A 43 6.28 7.02 -15.05
C ARG A 43 7.70 7.58 -15.22
N ASP A 44 8.09 8.46 -14.31
CA ASP A 44 9.38 9.14 -14.33
C ASP A 44 9.93 9.25 -12.90
N TRP A 45 11.24 9.11 -12.75
CA TRP A 45 11.90 9.21 -11.45
C TRP A 45 12.44 10.62 -11.23
N PRO A 46 12.05 11.30 -10.13
CA PRO A 46 12.59 12.62 -9.83
C PRO A 46 14.06 12.51 -9.47
N VAL A 47 14.92 13.18 -10.22
CA VAL A 47 16.37 13.20 -9.98
C VAL A 47 16.86 14.62 -9.71
N THR A 48 17.81 14.73 -8.79
CA THR A 48 18.58 15.96 -8.57
C THR A 48 19.44 16.28 -9.80
N PRO A 49 19.96 17.51 -9.96
CA PRO A 49 20.91 17.85 -11.03
C PRO A 49 22.16 16.96 -11.06
N SER A 50 22.51 16.35 -9.93
CA SER A 50 23.62 15.39 -9.82
C SER A 50 23.26 13.97 -10.30
N GLY A 51 22.02 13.73 -10.73
CA GLY A 51 21.50 12.43 -11.18
C GLY A 51 21.04 11.49 -10.06
N LYS A 52 21.14 11.89 -8.79
CA LYS A 52 20.64 11.09 -7.65
C LYS A 52 19.13 11.23 -7.51
N LEU A 53 18.45 10.16 -7.10
CA LEU A 53 17.02 10.17 -6.76
C LEU A 53 16.71 11.25 -5.71
N ASP A 54 15.80 12.15 -6.07
CA ASP A 54 15.26 13.14 -5.14
C ASP A 54 14.06 12.56 -4.39
N ARG A 55 14.34 11.99 -3.21
CA ARG A 55 13.32 11.38 -2.35
C ARG A 55 12.28 12.36 -1.83
N LYS A 56 12.59 13.68 -1.81
CA LYS A 56 11.64 14.70 -1.32
C LYS A 56 10.62 15.06 -2.38
N ALA A 57 10.97 14.89 -3.65
CA ALA A 57 10.12 15.12 -4.81
C ALA A 57 9.31 13.87 -5.22
N LEU A 58 9.48 12.74 -4.53
CA LEU A 58 8.60 11.59 -4.73
C LEU A 58 7.16 11.96 -4.33
N PRO A 59 6.15 11.52 -5.11
CA PRO A 59 4.75 11.69 -4.76
C PRO A 59 4.50 11.17 -3.35
N ALA A 60 3.69 11.88 -2.57
CA ALA A 60 3.27 11.32 -1.30
C ALA A 60 2.47 10.04 -1.56
N PRO A 61 2.66 8.97 -0.78
CA PRO A 61 1.66 7.92 -0.70
C PRO A 61 0.38 8.60 -0.25
N ASP A 62 -0.65 8.58 -1.09
CA ASP A 62 -1.95 9.07 -0.67
C ASP A 62 -2.30 8.28 0.59
N GLY A 63 -2.37 8.95 1.75
CA GLY A 63 -2.66 8.35 3.05
C GLY A 63 -4.02 7.65 3.13
N ALA A 64 -4.75 7.65 2.01
CA ALA A 64 -5.68 6.60 1.68
C ALA A 64 -4.91 5.30 1.39
N ALA A 65 -4.34 4.68 2.44
CA ALA A 65 -4.27 3.22 2.49
C ALA A 65 -5.57 2.72 1.89
N GLU A 66 -5.48 2.09 0.70
CA GLU A 66 -6.58 1.78 -0.19
C GLU A 66 -7.90 1.74 0.59
N ARG A 67 -8.65 2.85 0.65
CA ARG A 67 -10.04 2.78 1.11
C ARG A 67 -10.73 2.07 -0.03
N ARG A 68 -10.55 0.75 -0.08
CA ARG A 68 -11.24 -0.14 -1.00
C ARG A 68 -12.68 0.27 -0.85
N ALA A 69 -13.26 0.69 -1.97
CA ALA A 69 -14.65 1.09 -2.00
C ALA A 69 -15.43 -0.02 -1.29
N TYR A 70 -16.18 0.37 -0.26
CA TYR A 70 -16.94 -0.59 0.51
C TYR A 70 -17.80 -1.40 -0.45
N THR A 71 -17.62 -2.72 -0.41
CA THR A 71 -18.40 -3.65 -1.20
C THR A 71 -19.28 -4.42 -0.22
N ALA A 72 -20.60 -4.26 -0.38
CA ALA A 72 -21.55 -4.94 0.50
C ALA A 72 -21.47 -6.47 0.33
N PRO A 73 -21.59 -7.25 1.41
CA PRO A 73 -21.66 -8.70 1.34
C PRO A 73 -22.89 -9.11 0.52
N GLN A 74 -22.71 -10.01 -0.45
CA GLN A 74 -23.74 -10.46 -1.38
C GLN A 74 -24.24 -11.86 -1.05
N THR A 75 -23.38 -12.71 -0.48
CA THR A 75 -23.72 -14.11 -0.15
C THR A 75 -24.08 -14.30 1.32
N ILE A 76 -24.83 -15.37 1.63
CA ILE A 76 -25.18 -15.73 3.02
C ILE A 76 -23.90 -15.92 3.87
N THR A 77 -22.85 -16.48 3.28
CA THR A 77 -21.56 -16.69 3.95
C THR A 77 -20.87 -15.37 4.26
N GLU A 78 -20.81 -14.44 3.30
CA GLU A 78 -20.23 -13.11 3.50
C GLU A 78 -21.00 -12.32 4.56
N MET A 79 -22.33 -12.37 4.56
CA MET A 79 -23.17 -11.71 5.56
C MET A 79 -22.90 -12.25 6.98
N LYS A 80 -22.78 -13.56 7.14
CA LYS A 80 -22.44 -14.17 8.43
C LYS A 80 -21.04 -13.75 8.90
N LEU A 81 -20.07 -13.74 7.99
CA LEU A 81 -18.70 -13.33 8.32
C LEU A 81 -18.64 -11.85 8.73
N ALA A 82 -19.29 -10.97 7.97
CA ALA A 82 -19.36 -9.54 8.30
C ALA A 82 -19.97 -9.32 9.69
N LYS A 83 -21.06 -10.02 10.02
CA LYS A 83 -21.69 -9.95 11.35
C LYS A 83 -20.76 -10.43 12.47
N LEU A 84 -20.06 -11.54 12.27
CA LEU A 84 -19.09 -12.04 13.26
C LEU A 84 -17.96 -11.04 13.50
N TRP A 85 -17.44 -10.42 12.44
CA TRP A 85 -16.41 -9.38 12.57
C TRP A 85 -16.93 -8.14 13.31
N GLU A 86 -18.17 -7.71 13.05
CA GLU A 86 -18.82 -6.62 13.77
C GLU A 86 -18.96 -6.92 15.27
N GLU A 87 -19.28 -8.15 15.64
CA GLU A 87 -19.42 -8.56 17.04
C GLU A 87 -18.08 -8.58 17.79
N VAL A 88 -16.98 -8.94 17.11
CA VAL A 88 -15.65 -9.09 17.73
C VAL A 88 -14.86 -7.79 17.82
N LEU A 89 -14.99 -6.90 16.83
CA LEU A 89 -14.16 -5.70 16.70
C LEU A 89 -14.78 -4.41 17.28
N LYS A 90 -15.82 -4.52 18.10
CA LYS A 90 -16.38 -3.37 18.83
C LYS A 90 -15.38 -2.70 19.75
#